data_AF-A0A7S1TKJ6-F1
#
_entry.id   AF-A0A7S1TKJ6-F1
#
_cell.length_a   1.000
_cell.length_b   1.000
_cell.length_c   1.000
_cell.angle_alpha   90.00
_cell.angle_beta   90.00
_cell.angle_gamma   90.00
#
_symmetry.space_group_name_H-M   'P 1'
#
loop_
_entity.id
_entity.type
_entity.pdbx_description
1 polymer ?
#
loop_
_entity_poly.entity_id
_entity_poly.type
_entity_poly.pdbx_seq_one_letter_code
_entity_poly.pdbx_strand_id
1 'polypeptide(L)'
;AIELVIKQILTPPASGCVAYMTPSSHTLARHPASEPPKPFTGQITVRIAEMDGVHDHTVEIRDHLTVIELGCHARKSKSKLSAAATEKEKANDSWLDFGGSSASLAASALSAVRFVRVDPEGEWPNMVQMRQTEFAWLAQLQSECDVNAQLDACEALRDARGNTQAVRTLCSIVLDSKIYYRVRIAAANALAG
;
A
#
# COMPACT_ATOMS: atom_id res chain seq x y z
N ALA A 1 -18.32 -1.33 -3.27
CA ALA A 1 -17.35 -2.37 -3.63
C ALA A 1 -16.08 -1.67 -4.05
N ILE A 2 -14.94 -2.26 -3.75
CA ILE A 2 -13.62 -1.82 -4.20
C ILE A 2 -13.24 -2.72 -5.36
N GLU A 3 -12.78 -2.14 -6.45
CA GLU A 3 -12.14 -2.88 -7.53
C GLU A 3 -10.62 -2.87 -7.28
N LEU A 4 -10.04 -4.06 -7.13
CA LEU A 4 -8.60 -4.25 -6.98
C LEU A 4 -8.05 -4.98 -8.21
N VAL A 5 -6.98 -4.43 -8.78
CA VAL A 5 -6.27 -5.04 -9.90
C VAL A 5 -4.92 -5.55 -9.42
N ILE A 6 -4.73 -6.87 -9.44
CA ILE A 6 -3.47 -7.53 -9.11
C ILE A 6 -2.79 -7.96 -10.41
N LYS A 7 -1.58 -7.47 -10.64
CA LYS A 7 -0.75 -7.84 -11.79
C LYS A 7 0.54 -8.51 -11.31
N GLN A 8 0.78 -9.73 -11.79
CA GLN A 8 2.03 -10.44 -11.55
C GLN A 8 3.07 -10.00 -12.58
N ILE A 9 4.21 -9.50 -12.10
CA ILE A 9 5.35 -9.16 -12.95
C ILE A 9 6.33 -10.33 -12.91
N LEU A 10 6.36 -11.09 -14.00
CA LEU A 10 7.25 -12.23 -14.15
C LEU A 10 8.55 -11.75 -14.78
N THR A 11 9.55 -11.47 -13.95
CA THR A 11 10.89 -11.14 -14.43
C THR A 11 11.56 -12.40 -14.96
N PRO A 12 11.98 -12.42 -16.24
CA PRO A 12 12.75 -13.56 -16.73
C PRO A 12 14.04 -13.67 -15.90
N PRO A 13 14.53 -14.88 -15.64
CA PRO A 13 15.82 -15.09 -15.01
C PRO A 13 16.86 -14.29 -15.81
N ALA A 14 17.68 -13.53 -15.10
CA ALA A 14 18.73 -12.73 -15.73
C ALA A 14 19.51 -13.64 -16.69
N SER A 15 19.68 -13.20 -17.94
CA SER A 15 20.43 -13.92 -18.98
C SER A 15 21.93 -14.05 -18.69
N GLY A 16 22.33 -14.14 -17.42
CA GLY A 16 23.68 -14.48 -17.00
C GLY A 16 23.86 -15.98 -17.17
N CYS A 17 24.69 -16.38 -18.14
CA CYS A 17 25.32 -17.70 -18.14
C CYS A 17 26.07 -17.87 -16.81
N VAL A 18 25.46 -18.52 -15.83
CA VAL A 18 26.19 -19.02 -14.67
C VAL A 18 26.89 -20.29 -15.13
N ALA A 19 28.11 -20.12 -15.64
CA ALA A 19 28.96 -21.26 -15.96
C ALA A 19 29.53 -21.80 -14.64
N TYR A 20 29.10 -22.99 -14.23
CA TYR A 20 29.73 -23.72 -13.14
C TYR A 20 30.60 -24.84 -13.71
N MET A 21 31.71 -25.12 -13.03
CA MET A 21 32.52 -26.29 -13.34
C MET A 21 31.77 -27.53 -12.85
N THR A 22 31.41 -28.43 -13.77
CA THR A 22 30.97 -29.77 -13.36
C THR A 22 32.18 -30.58 -12.92
N PRO A 23 32.09 -31.41 -11.87
CA PRO A 23 33.24 -32.16 -11.35
C PRO A 23 33.90 -33.12 -12.36
N SER A 24 33.24 -33.40 -13.48
CA SER A 24 33.58 -34.51 -14.38
C SER A 24 34.01 -34.09 -15.79
N SER A 25 33.97 -32.80 -16.13
CA SER A 25 34.23 -32.32 -17.50
C SER A 25 34.84 -30.92 -17.51
N HIS A 26 36.02 -30.75 -18.13
CA HIS A 26 36.66 -29.45 -18.42
C HIS A 26 35.96 -28.66 -19.54
N THR A 27 34.63 -28.78 -19.65
CA THR A 27 33.83 -28.12 -20.68
C THR A 27 32.76 -27.29 -19.99
N LEU A 28 32.69 -25.99 -20.30
CA LEU A 28 31.64 -25.11 -19.81
C LEU A 28 30.31 -25.56 -20.42
N ALA A 29 29.51 -26.32 -19.66
CA ALA A 29 28.18 -26.71 -20.10
C ALA A 29 27.25 -25.50 -19.99
N ARG A 30 26.61 -25.15 -21.11
CA ARG A 30 25.56 -24.14 -21.13
C ARG A 30 24.32 -24.74 -20.47
N HIS A 31 23.81 -24.13 -19.41
CA HIS A 31 22.49 -24.53 -18.91
C HIS A 31 21.47 -24.36 -20.03
N PRO A 32 20.54 -25.31 -20.24
CA PRO A 32 19.37 -25.02 -21.05
C PRO A 32 18.71 -23.75 -20.52
N ALA A 33 18.23 -22.90 -21.42
CA ALA A 33 17.48 -21.70 -21.04
C ALA A 33 16.42 -22.12 -20.02
N SER A 34 16.49 -21.54 -18.82
CA SER A 34 15.51 -21.80 -17.76
C SER A 34 14.10 -21.55 -18.30
N GLU A 35 13.17 -22.42 -17.95
CA GLU A 35 11.76 -22.28 -18.31
C GLU A 35 11.25 -20.87 -17.97
N PRO A 36 10.37 -20.29 -18.79
CA PRO A 36 9.80 -18.99 -18.48
C PRO A 36 9.13 -19.04 -17.10
N PRO A 37 9.31 -18.01 -16.26
CA PRO A 37 8.66 -17.94 -14.96
C PRO A 37 7.14 -18.12 -15.13
N LYS A 38 6.56 -19.01 -14.33
CA LYS A 38 5.12 -19.29 -14.34
C LYS A 38 4.41 -18.34 -13.37
N PRO A 39 3.24 -17.78 -13.73
CA PRO A 39 2.44 -17.03 -12.76
C PRO A 39 2.03 -17.95 -11.62
N PHE A 40 2.00 -17.38 -10.43
CA PHE A 40 1.48 -18.07 -9.28
C PHE A 40 -0.03 -18.26 -9.42
N THR A 41 -0.48 -19.39 -8.90
CA THR A 41 -1.89 -19.72 -8.72
C THR A 41 -2.12 -20.18 -7.29
N GLY A 42 -3.03 -19.53 -6.57
CA GLY A 42 -3.33 -19.85 -5.18
C GLY A 42 -4.04 -18.70 -4.48
N GLN A 43 -4.17 -18.79 -3.16
CA GLN A 43 -4.91 -17.80 -2.38
C GLN A 43 -3.96 -16.73 -1.81
N ILE A 44 -4.44 -15.50 -1.76
CA ILE A 44 -3.79 -14.38 -1.08
C ILE A 44 -4.81 -13.66 -0.20
N THR A 45 -4.36 -13.11 0.93
CA THR A 45 -5.22 -12.33 1.81
C THR A 45 -5.14 -10.85 1.46
N VAL A 46 -6.28 -10.19 1.32
CA VAL A 46 -6.41 -8.75 1.15
C VAL A 46 -7.16 -8.17 2.35
N ARG A 47 -6.53 -7.24 3.06
CA ARG A 47 -7.09 -6.58 4.24
C ARG A 47 -7.59 -5.19 3.87
N ILE A 48 -8.85 -4.92 4.15
CA ILE A 48 -9.50 -3.63 3.90
C ILE A 48 -9.80 -2.99 5.25
N ALA A 49 -9.23 -1.81 5.48
CA ALA A 49 -9.60 -0.99 6.62
C ALA A 49 -10.69 0.01 6.21
N GLU A 50 -11.81 -0.07 6.90
CA GLU A 50 -12.98 0.78 6.71
C GLU A 50 -13.20 1.68 7.94
N MET A 51 -14.20 2.56 7.88
CA MET A 51 -14.58 3.37 9.04
C MET A 51 -15.11 2.55 10.22
N ASP A 52 -15.63 1.35 9.97
CA ASP A 52 -16.30 0.51 10.97
C ASP A 52 -15.47 -0.67 11.47
N GLY A 53 -14.28 -0.89 10.90
CA GLY A 53 -13.42 -2.00 11.26
C GLY A 53 -12.44 -2.36 10.15
N VAL A 54 -11.72 -3.46 10.37
CA VAL A 54 -10.77 -4.04 9.43
C VAL A 54 -11.30 -5.42 9.04
N HIS A 55 -11.33 -5.70 7.74
CA HIS A 55 -11.94 -6.90 7.16
C HIS A 55 -10.96 -7.60 6.25
N ASP A 56 -10.78 -8.90 6.44
CA ASP A 56 -9.88 -9.74 5.64
C ASP A 56 -10.66 -10.51 4.59
N HIS A 57 -10.15 -10.49 3.36
CA HIS A 57 -10.72 -11.16 2.20
C HIS A 57 -9.70 -12.14 1.62
N THR A 58 -10.08 -13.40 1.51
CA THR A 58 -9.28 -14.40 0.81
C THR A 58 -9.60 -14.36 -0.68
N VAL A 59 -8.59 -14.09 -1.49
CA VAL A 59 -8.69 -13.92 -2.94
C VAL A 59 -7.93 -15.04 -3.64
N GLU A 60 -8.55 -15.70 -4.59
CA GLU A 60 -7.89 -16.68 -5.45
C GLU A 60 -7.23 -16.00 -6.66
N ILE A 61 -5.91 -16.02 -6.73
CA ILE A 61 -5.12 -15.61 -7.88
C ILE A 61 -5.03 -16.80 -8.84
N ARG A 62 -5.47 -16.61 -10.08
CA ARG A 62 -5.43 -17.66 -11.12
C ARG A 62 -4.53 -17.34 -12.29
N ASP A 63 -4.28 -16.05 -12.56
CA ASP A 63 -3.59 -15.61 -13.76
C ASP A 63 -2.68 -14.41 -13.50
N HIS A 64 -1.91 -14.03 -14.52
CA HIS A 64 -0.99 -12.88 -14.54
C HIS A 64 -1.69 -11.55 -14.25
N LEU A 65 -2.97 -11.43 -14.57
CA LEU A 65 -3.82 -10.27 -14.26
C LEU A 65 -5.11 -10.79 -13.62
N THR A 66 -5.38 -10.36 -12.39
CA THR A 66 -6.59 -10.72 -11.67
C THR A 66 -7.30 -9.44 -11.24
N VAL A 67 -8.54 -9.25 -11.68
CA VAL A 67 -9.42 -8.14 -11.26
C VAL A 67 -10.43 -8.69 -10.26
N ILE A 68 -10.52 -8.06 -9.10
CA ILE A 68 -11.32 -8.56 -7.97
C ILE A 68 -12.23 -7.44 -7.48
N GLU A 69 -13.50 -7.76 -7.29
CA GLU A 69 -14.45 -6.88 -6.62
C GLU A 69 -14.61 -7.32 -5.15
N LEU A 70 -14.19 -6.46 -4.22
CA LEU A 70 -14.33 -6.69 -2.80
C LEU A 70 -15.50 -5.87 -2.25
N GLY A 71 -16.39 -6.54 -1.51
CA GLY A 71 -17.51 -5.89 -0.83
C GLY A 71 -17.01 -4.93 0.26
N CYS A 72 -17.66 -3.77 0.40
CA CYS A 72 -17.42 -2.88 1.53
C CYS A 72 -18.48 -3.13 2.61
N HIS A 73 -18.06 -3.19 3.87
CA HIS A 73 -18.93 -3.44 5.03
C HIS A 73 -19.53 -2.16 5.61
N ALA A 74 -18.98 -0.99 5.26
CA ALA A 74 -19.42 0.30 5.70
C ALA A 74 -20.94 0.41 5.54
N ARG A 75 -21.62 0.40 6.68
CA ARG A 75 -23.08 0.42 6.74
C ARG A 75 -23.56 1.54 5.83
N LYS A 76 -24.59 1.25 5.02
CA LYS A 76 -25.26 2.15 4.05
C LYS A 76 -25.93 3.38 4.73
N SER A 77 -25.30 4.04 5.69
CA SER A 77 -25.73 5.31 6.22
C SER A 77 -25.29 6.41 5.26
N LYS A 78 -25.99 6.49 4.12
CA LYS A 78 -26.02 7.70 3.30
C LYS A 78 -26.41 8.94 4.15
N SER A 79 -27.09 8.74 5.28
CA SER A 79 -27.52 9.79 6.20
C SER A 79 -26.40 10.44 7.03
N LYS A 80 -25.29 9.75 7.35
CA LYS A 80 -24.18 10.36 8.10
C LYS A 80 -23.15 11.08 7.22
N LEU A 81 -22.94 10.58 6.00
CA LEU A 81 -22.07 11.22 5.01
C LEU A 81 -22.65 12.58 4.53
N SER A 82 -23.98 12.69 4.41
CA SER A 82 -24.64 13.96 4.08
C SER A 82 -24.70 14.94 5.26
N ALA A 83 -24.85 14.45 6.51
CA ALA A 83 -24.85 15.30 7.69
C ALA A 83 -23.47 15.92 7.98
N ALA A 84 -22.39 15.14 7.82
CA ALA A 84 -21.02 15.63 7.98
C ALA A 84 -20.60 16.65 6.90
N ALA A 85 -21.22 16.60 5.71
CA ALA A 85 -21.04 17.60 4.67
C ALA A 85 -21.75 18.93 4.98
N THR A 86 -22.93 18.90 5.62
CA THR A 86 -23.70 20.10 5.99
C THR A 86 -23.24 20.73 7.31
N GLU A 87 -22.72 19.95 8.27
CA GLU A 87 -22.25 20.50 9.56
C GLU A 87 -20.90 21.23 9.45
N LYS A 88 -20.04 20.87 8.49
CA LYS A 88 -18.75 21.55 8.26
C LYS A 88 -18.86 22.93 7.59
N GLU A 89 -20.01 23.29 7.01
CA GLU A 89 -20.24 24.65 6.50
C GLU A 89 -20.49 25.67 7.63
N LYS A 90 -20.90 25.25 8.82
CA LYS A 90 -21.23 26.16 9.94
C LYS A 90 -20.15 26.31 11.01
N ALA A 91 -19.06 25.56 10.94
CA ALA A 91 -18.05 25.49 12.00
C ALA A 91 -16.61 25.83 11.53
N ASN A 92 -16.45 26.63 10.47
CA ASN A 92 -15.13 27.16 10.13
C ASN A 92 -15.18 28.62 9.65
N ASP A 93 -15.35 29.54 10.61
CA ASP A 93 -14.86 30.92 10.49
C ASP A 93 -13.52 31.07 11.25
N SER A 94 -12.62 30.10 11.08
CA SER A 94 -11.23 30.25 11.55
C SER A 94 -10.25 29.41 10.74
N TRP A 95 -9.47 30.13 9.92
CA TRP A 95 -8.06 29.84 9.62
C TRP A 95 -7.73 28.88 8.45
N LEU A 96 -6.93 29.43 7.54
CA LEU A 96 -6.05 28.80 6.52
C LEU A 96 -6.66 28.28 5.21
N ASP A 97 -6.66 29.20 4.24
CA ASP A 97 -6.50 28.92 2.82
C ASP A 97 -5.14 28.22 2.56
N PHE A 98 -5.15 26.93 2.25
CA PHE A 98 -3.94 26.20 1.84
C PHE A 98 -4.28 25.15 0.77
N GLY A 99 -4.32 25.59 -0.49
CA GLY A 99 -3.45 25.10 -1.56
C GLY A 99 -3.45 23.61 -1.97
N GLY A 100 -4.40 22.78 -1.56
CA GLY A 100 -4.63 21.44 -2.11
C GLY A 100 -6.06 21.35 -2.63
N SER A 101 -6.30 20.71 -3.79
CA SER A 101 -7.66 20.58 -4.36
C SER A 101 -8.60 19.92 -3.35
N SER A 102 -9.34 20.76 -2.62
CA SER A 102 -10.24 20.41 -1.50
C SER A 102 -11.22 19.31 -1.90
N ALA A 103 -11.60 19.24 -3.18
CA ALA A 103 -12.50 18.24 -3.72
C ALA A 103 -11.95 16.79 -3.68
N SER A 104 -10.64 16.56 -3.95
CA SER A 104 -10.10 15.18 -3.96
C SER A 104 -9.87 14.62 -2.56
N LEU A 105 -9.50 15.50 -1.62
CA LEU A 105 -9.39 15.19 -0.20
C LEU A 105 -10.77 14.98 0.43
N ALA A 106 -11.77 15.80 0.05
CA ALA A 106 -13.15 15.61 0.49
C ALA A 106 -13.76 14.31 -0.05
N ALA A 107 -13.55 13.99 -1.33
CA ALA A 107 -14.01 12.72 -1.91
C ALA A 107 -13.34 11.50 -1.27
N SER A 108 -12.04 11.59 -0.93
CA SER A 108 -11.33 10.52 -0.22
C SER A 108 -11.74 10.41 1.25
N ALA A 109 -12.06 11.52 1.92
CA ALA A 109 -12.60 11.52 3.28
C ALA A 109 -14.05 10.98 3.36
N LEU A 110 -14.78 11.00 2.24
CA LEU A 110 -16.10 10.39 2.08
C LEU A 110 -16.03 8.92 1.66
N SER A 111 -14.84 8.40 1.34
CA SER A 111 -14.65 6.98 1.08
C SER A 111 -14.89 6.17 2.36
N ALA A 112 -15.72 5.14 2.25
CA ALA A 112 -15.89 4.12 3.29
C ALA A 112 -14.56 3.45 3.68
N VAL A 113 -13.65 3.37 2.72
CA VAL A 113 -12.38 2.66 2.80
C VAL A 113 -11.28 3.65 3.12
N ARG A 114 -10.54 3.34 4.18
CA ARG A 114 -9.37 4.10 4.63
C ARG A 114 -8.11 3.67 3.89
N PHE A 115 -7.80 2.39 3.90
CA PHE A 115 -6.63 1.83 3.20
C PHE A 115 -6.82 0.35 2.88
N VAL A 116 -5.98 -0.17 1.99
CA VAL A 116 -5.99 -1.58 1.59
C VAL A 116 -4.57 -2.13 1.71
N ARG A 117 -4.44 -3.33 2.25
CA ARG A 117 -3.19 -4.10 2.29
C ARG A 117 -3.36 -5.42 1.56
N VAL A 118 -2.31 -5.83 0.86
CA VAL A 118 -2.21 -7.14 0.23
C VAL A 118 -1.17 -7.94 0.99
N ASP A 119 -1.51 -9.17 1.35
CA ASP A 119 -0.70 -10.07 2.17
C ASP A 119 -0.18 -9.44 3.47
N PRO A 120 -1.07 -9.05 4.40
CA PRO A 120 -0.66 -8.41 5.65
C PRO A 120 0.21 -9.31 6.55
N GLU A 121 0.09 -10.64 6.41
CA GLU A 121 0.83 -11.62 7.21
C GLU A 121 2.19 -12.01 6.62
N GLY A 122 2.50 -11.58 5.38
CA GLY A 122 3.78 -11.84 4.74
C GLY A 122 4.01 -13.30 4.34
N GLU A 123 2.94 -14.05 4.06
CA GLU A 123 3.03 -15.45 3.60
C GLU A 123 3.53 -15.53 2.15
N TRP A 124 3.43 -14.41 1.42
CA TRP A 124 3.81 -14.31 0.03
C TRP A 124 5.33 -14.13 -0.15
N PRO A 125 5.99 -15.02 -0.89
CA PRO A 125 7.46 -14.97 -1.01
C PRO A 125 7.98 -13.88 -1.96
N ASN A 126 7.11 -13.20 -2.71
CA ASN A 126 7.53 -12.18 -3.68
C ASN A 126 7.23 -10.76 -3.19
N MET A 127 7.86 -9.79 -3.84
CA MET A 127 7.62 -8.38 -3.54
C MET A 127 6.21 -7.96 -3.96
N VAL A 128 5.51 -7.26 -3.08
CA VAL A 128 4.23 -6.62 -3.35
C VAL A 128 4.46 -5.14 -3.54
N GLN A 129 3.99 -4.57 -4.65
CA GLN A 129 4.00 -3.13 -4.90
C GLN A 129 2.56 -2.63 -4.93
N MET A 130 2.20 -1.81 -3.95
CA MET A 130 0.85 -1.27 -3.82
C MET A 130 0.80 0.19 -4.29
N ARG A 131 -0.31 0.56 -4.92
CA ARG A 131 -0.63 1.96 -5.25
C ARG A 131 -1.99 2.29 -4.67
N GLN A 132 -2.00 3.26 -3.76
CA GLN A 132 -3.21 3.85 -3.18
C GLN A 132 -3.02 5.36 -3.02
N THR A 133 -4.09 6.07 -2.66
CA THR A 133 -4.05 7.53 -2.52
C THR A 133 -3.17 7.94 -1.34
N GLU A 134 -2.66 9.17 -1.38
CA GLU A 134 -1.86 9.74 -0.30
C GLU A 134 -2.60 9.71 1.05
N PHE A 135 -3.91 10.00 1.03
CA PHE A 135 -4.77 9.89 2.20
C PHE A 135 -4.80 8.47 2.78
N ALA A 136 -4.85 7.44 1.92
CA ALA A 136 -4.85 6.05 2.36
C ALA A 136 -3.53 5.65 3.02
N TRP A 137 -2.40 6.08 2.43
CA TRP A 137 -1.08 5.88 3.05
C TRP A 137 -0.97 6.58 4.41
N LEU A 138 -1.50 7.79 4.55
CA LEU A 138 -1.55 8.48 5.84
C LEU A 138 -2.42 7.74 6.85
N ALA A 139 -3.59 7.28 6.45
CA ALA A 139 -4.47 6.52 7.32
C ALA A 139 -3.81 5.22 7.78
N GLN A 140 -3.13 4.51 6.87
CA GLN A 140 -2.35 3.30 7.17
C GLN A 140 -1.26 3.59 8.20
N LEU A 141 -0.46 4.63 7.97
CA LEU A 141 0.67 5.00 8.85
C LEU A 141 0.24 5.41 10.27
N GLN A 142 -0.96 5.98 10.42
CA GLN A 142 -1.51 6.39 11.72
C GLN A 142 -2.17 5.26 12.52
N SER A 143 -2.62 4.19 11.84
CA SER A 143 -3.44 3.15 12.46
C SER A 143 -2.74 1.80 12.58
N GLU A 144 -1.86 1.45 11.64
CA GLU A 144 -1.15 0.19 11.64
C GLU A 144 0.08 0.23 12.56
N CYS A 145 0.25 -0.85 13.33
CA CYS A 145 1.45 -1.11 14.11
C CYS A 145 2.43 -2.07 13.43
N ASP A 146 2.09 -2.56 12.23
CA ASP A 146 2.95 -3.43 11.44
C ASP A 146 4.11 -2.65 10.80
N VAL A 147 5.32 -3.18 10.95
CA VAL A 147 6.55 -2.52 10.48
C VAL A 147 6.60 -2.45 8.96
N ASN A 148 6.16 -3.50 8.25
CA ASN A 148 6.16 -3.51 6.79
C ASN A 148 5.16 -2.47 6.25
N ALA A 149 3.96 -2.43 6.82
CA ALA A 149 2.94 -1.44 6.48
C ALA A 149 3.44 0.01 6.65
N GLN A 150 4.16 0.27 7.74
CA GLN A 150 4.70 1.59 8.04
C GLN A 150 5.82 1.96 7.07
N LEU A 151 6.70 1.01 6.71
CA LEU A 151 7.77 1.23 5.73
C LEU A 151 7.20 1.56 4.35
N ASP A 152 6.23 0.77 3.87
CA ASP A 152 5.57 0.99 2.57
C ASP A 152 4.89 2.36 2.53
N ALA A 153 4.20 2.73 3.61
CA ALA A 153 3.55 4.04 3.72
C ALA A 153 4.56 5.20 3.75
N CYS A 154 5.67 5.05 4.47
CA CYS A 154 6.74 6.06 4.45
C CYS A 154 7.35 6.20 3.04
N GLU A 155 7.57 5.10 2.33
CA GLU A 155 8.10 5.14 0.96
C GLU A 155 7.12 5.80 -0.02
N ALA A 156 5.83 5.51 0.10
CA ALA A 156 4.81 6.11 -0.76
C ALA A 156 4.58 7.61 -0.47
N LEU A 157 4.80 8.06 0.78
CA LEU A 157 4.63 9.46 1.19
C LEU A 157 5.86 10.34 0.92
N ARG A 158 6.91 9.82 0.27
CA ARG A 158 8.11 10.60 -0.09
C ARG A 158 7.78 11.81 -0.97
N ASP A 159 6.84 11.66 -1.90
CA ASP A 159 6.46 12.73 -2.83
C ASP A 159 5.36 13.66 -2.26
N ALA A 160 4.88 13.41 -1.03
CA ALA A 160 3.75 14.10 -0.42
C ALA A 160 4.10 15.47 0.22
N ARG A 161 5.15 16.15 -0.26
CA ARG A 161 5.68 17.40 0.35
C ARG A 161 4.65 18.53 0.42
N GLY A 162 3.66 18.54 -0.48
CA GLY A 162 2.58 19.51 -0.48
C GLY A 162 1.53 19.30 0.63
N ASN A 163 1.54 18.14 1.29
CA ASN A 163 0.58 17.80 2.33
C ASN A 163 1.17 18.01 3.73
N THR A 164 0.74 19.09 4.38
CA THR A 164 1.14 19.43 5.74
C THR A 164 0.80 18.34 6.77
N GLN A 165 -0.29 17.58 6.57
CA GLN A 165 -0.64 16.46 7.46
C GLN A 165 0.34 15.29 7.30
N ALA A 166 0.83 15.04 6.08
CA ALA A 166 1.85 14.03 5.83
C ALA A 166 3.16 14.38 6.52
N VAL A 167 3.63 15.62 6.32
CA VAL A 167 4.84 16.11 6.97
C VAL A 167 4.74 16.02 8.50
N ARG A 168 3.62 16.45 9.10
CA ARG A 168 3.43 16.36 10.56
C ARG A 168 3.46 14.92 11.07
N THR A 169 2.79 14.00 10.37
CA THR A 169 2.75 12.59 10.75
C THR A 169 4.13 11.95 10.67
N LEU A 170 4.86 12.20 9.58
CA LEU A 170 6.24 11.72 9.40
C LEU A 170 7.19 12.30 10.46
N CYS A 171 7.09 13.60 10.77
CA CYS A 171 7.87 14.21 11.85
C CYS A 171 7.58 13.56 13.21
N SER A 172 6.31 13.29 13.53
CA SER A 172 5.94 12.59 14.76
C SER A 172 6.60 11.22 14.85
N ILE A 173 6.67 10.48 13.74
CA ILE A 173 7.27 9.15 13.68
C ILE A 173 8.78 9.19 13.89
N VAL A 174 9.46 10.15 13.26
CA VAL A 174 10.92 10.34 13.44
C VAL A 174 11.27 10.61 14.90
N LEU A 175 10.43 11.36 15.62
CA LEU A 175 10.66 11.76 17.00
C LEU A 175 10.20 10.72 18.04
N ASP A 176 9.33 9.78 17.66
CA ASP A 176 8.82 8.78 18.61
C ASP A 176 9.82 7.65 18.85
N SER A 177 10.38 7.64 20.07
CA SER A 177 11.31 6.60 20.53
C SER A 177 10.74 5.18 20.50
N LYS A 178 9.40 5.02 20.55
CA LYS A 178 8.71 3.72 20.55
C LYS A 178 8.63 3.07 19.17
N ILE A 179 8.78 3.86 18.10
CA ILE A 179 8.72 3.36 16.73
C ILE A 179 10.05 2.70 16.35
N TYR A 180 9.97 1.60 15.59
CA TYR A 180 11.14 0.85 15.13
C TYR A 180 12.11 1.73 14.30
N TYR A 181 13.41 1.60 14.55
CA TYR A 181 14.41 2.53 14.02
C TYR A 181 14.43 2.61 12.48
N ARG A 182 14.18 1.50 11.77
CA ARG A 182 14.15 1.52 10.29
C ARG A 182 12.96 2.32 9.75
N VAL A 183 11.81 2.28 10.43
CA VAL A 183 10.65 3.11 10.10
C VAL A 183 10.98 4.58 10.31
N ARG A 184 11.66 4.93 11.41
CA ARG A 184 12.11 6.31 11.66
C ARG A 184 13.08 6.80 10.59
N ILE A 185 14.03 5.97 10.15
CA ILE A 185 14.95 6.30 9.06
C ILE A 185 14.18 6.48 7.75
N ALA A 186 13.22 5.61 7.44
CA ALA A 186 12.39 5.73 6.25
C ALA A 186 11.56 7.03 6.26
N ALA A 187 10.96 7.38 7.40
CA ALA A 187 10.24 8.63 7.56
C ALA A 187 11.15 9.86 7.41
N ALA A 188 12.36 9.82 7.98
CA ALA A 188 13.35 10.89 7.81
C ALA A 188 13.78 11.05 6.34
N ASN A 189 13.98 9.93 5.63
CA ASN A 189 14.28 9.93 4.20
C ASN A 189 13.11 10.49 3.37
N ALA A 190 11.87 10.21 3.77
CA ALA A 190 10.68 10.78 3.14
C ALA A 190 10.51 12.28 3.36
N LEU A 191 10.99 12.80 4.49
CA LEU A 191 11.01 14.25 4.74
C LEU A 191 12.15 14.96 4.00
N ALA A 192 13.29 14.29 3.81
CA ALA A 192 14.46 14.85 3.15
C ALA A 192 14.34 14.85 1.62
N GLY A 193 13.81 13.76 1.07
CA GLY A 193 13.72 13.44 -0.36
C GLY A 193 12.72 14.27 -1.11
#